data_AF-A0A7V0L315-F1
#
_entry.id   AF-A0A7V0L315-F1
#
_cell.length_a   1.000
_cell.length_b   1.000
_cell.length_c   1.000
_cell.angle_alpha   90.00
_cell.angle_beta   90.00
_cell.angle_gamma   90.00
#
_symmetry.space_group_name_H-M   'P 1'
#
loop_
_entity.id
_entity.type
_entity.pdbx_description
1 polymer ?
#
loop_
_entity_poly.entity_id
_entity_poly.type
_entity_poly.pdbx_seq_one_letter_code
_entity_poly.pdbx_strand_id
1 'polypeptide(L)'
;MADLSVTLGPLRLKNPVLTASGTFGYGREYEDFVNLNRLGGIITKSITRDPRAGNPPPRITEVPGGMLNSIGLANVGMEAFVREKLPYLRN
;
A
#
# COMPACT_ATOMS: atom_id res chain seq x y z
N MET A 1 -4.49 -20.96 -20.54
CA MET A 1 -3.96 -19.71 -19.95
C MET A 1 -2.65 -20.02 -19.27
N ALA A 2 -1.71 -19.07 -19.23
CA ALA A 2 -0.47 -19.23 -18.48
C ALA A 2 -0.74 -19.14 -16.97
N ASP A 3 -0.05 -19.98 -16.19
CA ASP A 3 0.03 -19.82 -14.74
C ASP A 3 1.02 -18.69 -14.41
N LEU A 4 0.57 -17.72 -13.60
CA LEU A 4 1.38 -16.58 -13.18
C LEU A 4 1.85 -16.71 -11.73
N SER A 5 1.55 -17.82 -11.03
CA SER A 5 1.92 -18.00 -9.63
C SER A 5 3.44 -17.90 -9.42
N VAL A 6 3.84 -17.29 -8.31
CA VAL A 6 5.26 -17.09 -7.97
C VAL A 6 5.51 -17.34 -6.48
N THR A 7 6.73 -17.76 -6.16
CA THR A 7 7.20 -17.90 -4.78
C THR A 7 8.30 -16.86 -4.52
N LEU A 8 8.13 -16.04 -3.48
CA LEU A 8 9.08 -15.01 -3.07
C LEU A 8 9.43 -15.20 -1.59
N GLY A 9 10.57 -15.84 -1.31
CA GLY A 9 10.90 -16.26 0.05
C GLY A 9 9.79 -17.15 0.64
N PRO A 10 9.21 -16.79 1.80
CA PRO A 10 8.11 -17.56 2.40
C PRO A 10 6.74 -17.31 1.75
N LEU A 11 6.62 -16.33 0.85
CA LEU A 11 5.34 -15.92 0.27
C LEU A 11 5.02 -16.73 -0.98
N ARG A 12 3.80 -17.28 -1.05
CA ARG A 12 3.20 -17.82 -2.29
C ARG A 12 2.16 -16.84 -2.79
N LEU A 13 2.38 -16.29 -3.98
CA LEU A 13 1.51 -15.30 -4.59
C LEU A 13 0.83 -15.89 -5.82
N LYS A 14 -0.46 -15.62 -6.00
CA LYS A 14 -1.22 -16.09 -7.19
C LYS A 14 -0.76 -15.46 -8.51
N ASN A 15 -0.06 -14.33 -8.43
CA ASN A 15 0.57 -13.63 -9.54
C ASN A 15 1.64 -12.66 -9.00
N PRO A 16 2.54 -12.12 -9.83
CA PRO A 16 3.64 -11.26 -9.37
C PRO A 16 3.23 -9.79 -9.19
N VAL A 17 1.95 -9.43 -9.30
CA VAL A 17 1.51 -8.03 -9.23
C VAL A 17 1.22 -7.67 -7.78
N LEU A 18 2.08 -6.81 -7.20
CA LEU A 18 1.86 -6.21 -5.88
C LEU A 18 1.72 -4.69 -6.01
N THR A 19 1.00 -4.08 -5.09
CA THR A 19 0.97 -2.61 -4.99
C THR A 19 2.29 -2.08 -4.46
N ALA A 20 2.71 -0.89 -4.89
CA ALA A 20 3.84 -0.20 -4.28
C ALA A 20 3.43 0.42 -2.93
N SER A 21 4.34 0.44 -1.96
CA SER A 21 4.05 1.07 -0.66
C SER A 21 3.72 2.55 -0.84
N GLY A 22 2.62 2.98 -0.23
CA GLY A 22 2.22 4.39 -0.22
C GLY A 22 1.54 4.90 -1.49
N THR A 23 1.31 4.04 -2.50
CA THR A 23 0.44 4.35 -3.64
C THR A 23 -0.99 3.82 -3.44
N PHE A 24 -1.18 2.93 -2.46
CA PHE A 24 -2.41 2.15 -2.30
C PHE A 24 -3.03 2.21 -0.90
N GLY A 25 -2.75 3.29 -0.14
CA GLY A 25 -3.29 3.48 1.20
C GLY A 25 -3.03 2.29 2.13
N TYR A 26 -4.10 1.79 2.75
CA TYR A 26 -4.12 0.56 3.53
C TYR A 26 -4.92 -0.55 2.85
N GLY A 27 -5.18 -0.44 1.54
CA GLY A 27 -5.90 -1.42 0.72
C GLY A 27 -7.40 -1.12 0.58
N ARG A 28 -8.09 -0.87 1.70
CA ARG A 28 -9.55 -0.68 1.73
C ARG A 28 -10.02 0.47 0.85
N GLU A 29 -9.24 1.54 0.74
CA GLU A 29 -9.58 2.72 -0.04
C GLU A 29 -9.79 2.45 -1.54
N TYR A 30 -9.36 1.27 -2.02
CA TYR A 30 -9.49 0.84 -3.41
C TYR A 30 -10.48 -0.31 -3.62
N GLU A 31 -11.20 -0.74 -2.58
CA GLU A 31 -12.13 -1.88 -2.65
C GLU A 31 -13.27 -1.67 -3.67
N ASP A 32 -13.69 -0.42 -3.85
CA ASP A 32 -14.74 -0.04 -4.82
C ASP A 32 -14.23 0.03 -6.28
N PHE A 33 -12.92 0.09 -6.50
CA PHE A 33 -12.33 0.24 -7.84
C PHE A 33 -11.77 -1.07 -8.39
N VAL A 34 -11.29 -1.97 -7.52
CA VAL A 34 -10.70 -3.23 -7.94
C VAL A 34 -10.96 -4.32 -6.91
N ASN A 35 -11.30 -5.51 -7.39
CA ASN A 35 -11.33 -6.70 -6.55
C ASN A 35 -9.91 -7.01 -6.05
N LEU A 36 -9.65 -6.69 -4.77
CA LEU A 36 -8.36 -6.88 -4.10
C LEU A 36 -7.87 -8.33 -4.18
N ASN A 37 -8.79 -9.30 -4.23
CA ASN A 37 -8.48 -10.72 -4.40
C ASN A 37 -7.97 -11.09 -5.80
N ARG A 38 -7.74 -10.13 -6.70
CA ARG A 38 -7.03 -10.33 -7.98
C ARG A 38 -5.54 -9.99 -7.91
N LEU A 39 -5.09 -9.21 -6.94
CA LEU A 39 -3.67 -8.83 -6.78
C LEU A 39 -2.86 -9.94 -6.14
N GLY A 40 -1.60 -10.11 -6.53
CA GLY A 40 -0.66 -11.01 -5.88
C GLY A 40 -0.46 -10.69 -4.40
N GLY A 41 -0.44 -9.39 -4.06
CA GLY A 41 -0.45 -8.90 -2.68
C GLY A 41 -0.57 -7.37 -2.60
N ILE A 42 -0.76 -6.86 -1.39
CA ILE A 42 -0.82 -5.43 -1.10
C ILE A 42 0.35 -5.07 -0.18
N ILE A 43 1.15 -4.10 -0.60
CA ILE A 43 2.13 -3.43 0.27
C ILE A 43 1.49 -2.14 0.75
N THR A 44 1.14 -2.10 2.04
CA THR A 44 0.47 -0.94 2.65
C THR A 44 1.40 0.27 2.73
N LYS A 45 0.85 1.43 3.09
CA LYS A 45 1.64 2.60 3.48
C LYS A 45 2.64 2.23 4.59
N SER A 46 3.88 2.70 4.47
CA SER A 46 4.89 2.57 5.51
C SER A 46 4.37 3.09 6.86
N ILE A 47 4.61 2.32 7.92
CA ILE A 47 4.15 2.61 9.28
C ILE A 47 5.35 3.05 10.12
N THR A 48 5.20 4.17 10.83
CA THR A 48 6.16 4.57 11.86
C THR A 48 5.67 4.18 13.24
N ARG A 49 6.56 4.19 14.25
CA ARG A 49 6.19 3.91 15.64
C ARG A 49 5.03 4.79 16.08
N ASP A 50 5.23 6.10 15.97
CA ASP A 50 4.25 7.13 16.31
C ASP A 50 3.59 7.69 15.03
N PRO A 51 2.38 8.29 15.12
CA PRO A 51 1.72 8.91 13.98
C PRO A 51 2.55 10.05 13.38
N ARG A 52 2.45 10.23 12.06
CA ARG A 52 3.12 11.32 11.34
C ARG A 52 2.15 12.02 10.41
N ALA A 53 2.13 13.35 10.48
CA ALA A 53 1.32 14.19 9.58
C ALA A 53 1.88 14.26 8.15
N GLY A 54 3.19 14.01 7.97
CA GLY A 54 3.91 14.21 6.72
C GLY A 54 4.47 15.63 6.55
N ASN A 55 5.07 15.91 5.39
CA ASN A 55 5.67 17.21 5.09
C ASN A 55 4.59 18.28 4.82
N PRO A 56 4.85 19.59 4.88
CA PRO A 56 3.89 20.60 4.43
C PRO A 56 3.53 20.46 2.93
N PRO A 57 2.34 20.91 2.49
CA PRO A 57 2.02 21.02 1.06
C PRO A 57 2.83 22.14 0.38
N PRO A 58 3.04 22.09 -0.95
CA PRO A 58 2.64 21.02 -1.88
C PRO A 58 3.47 19.74 -1.70
N ARG A 59 2.82 18.57 -1.75
CA ARG A 59 3.46 17.26 -1.53
C ARG A 59 3.65 16.44 -2.81
N ILE A 60 3.04 16.85 -3.91
CA ILE A 60 3.11 16.17 -5.19
C ILE A 60 3.19 17.20 -6.31
N THR A 61 3.90 16.88 -7.38
CA THR A 61 3.89 17.65 -8.63
C THR A 61 4.08 16.71 -9.80
N GLU A 62 3.42 17.01 -10.92
CA GLU A 62 3.62 16.31 -12.18
C GLU A 62 4.98 16.67 -12.78
N VAL A 63 5.60 15.71 -13.47
CA VAL A 63 6.80 15.90 -14.28
C VAL A 63 6.65 15.08 -15.57
N PRO A 64 7.38 15.39 -16.65
CA PRO A 64 7.32 14.57 -17.86
C PRO A 64 7.59 13.09 -17.56
N GLY A 65 6.62 12.24 -17.91
CA GLY A 65 6.70 10.79 -17.67
C GLY A 65 6.38 10.32 -16.25
N GLY A 66 5.87 11.18 -15.35
CA GLY A 66 5.45 10.74 -14.02
C GLY A 66 5.14 11.85 -13.04
N MET A 67 5.50 11.63 -11.77
CA MET A 67 5.27 12.59 -10.68
C MET A 67 6.39 12.53 -9.64
N LEU A 68 6.68 13.68 -9.03
CA LEU A 68 7.48 13.75 -7.81
C LEU A 68 6.57 13.77 -6.59
N ASN A 69 7.03 13.16 -5.49
CA ASN A 69 6.33 13.21 -4.22
C ASN A 69 7.28 13.50 -3.05
N SER A 70 6.77 14.24 -2.07
CA SER A 70 7.40 14.55 -0.79
C SER A 70 6.36 14.40 0.32
N ILE A 71 5.76 13.20 0.44
CA ILE A 71 4.66 12.97 1.41
C ILE A 71 5.16 13.07 2.87
N GLY A 72 6.42 12.75 3.15
CA GLY A 72 7.00 12.82 4.50
C GLY A 72 6.57 11.69 5.44
N LEU A 73 6.23 10.52 4.89
CA LEU A 73 5.71 9.36 5.64
C LEU A 73 4.45 9.66 6.45
N ALA A 74 3.49 10.41 5.89
CA ALA A 74 2.18 10.58 6.53
C ALA A 74 1.52 9.22 6.78
N ASN A 75 1.26 8.87 8.04
CA ASN A 75 0.66 7.59 8.45
C ASN A 75 0.08 7.66 9.88
N VAL A 76 -0.78 6.69 10.20
CA VAL A 76 -1.52 6.64 11.48
C VAL A 76 -0.71 6.16 12.69
N GLY A 77 0.54 5.72 12.51
CA GLY A 77 1.34 5.11 13.56
C GLY A 77 1.03 3.62 13.78
N MET A 78 1.90 2.93 14.52
CA MET A 78 1.82 1.47 14.69
C MET A 78 0.56 1.03 15.43
N GLU A 79 0.23 1.70 16.53
CA GLU A 79 -0.88 1.31 17.39
C GLU A 79 -2.22 1.38 16.64
N ALA A 80 -2.50 2.52 15.99
CA ALA A 80 -3.72 2.69 15.21
C ALA A 80 -3.75 1.77 13.98
N PHE A 81 -2.60 1.50 13.33
CA PHE A 81 -2.56 0.55 12.22
C PHE A 81 -2.99 -0.85 12.66
N VAL A 82 -2.43 -1.37 13.75
CA VAL A 82 -2.77 -2.70 14.28
C VAL A 82 -4.22 -2.77 14.73
N ARG A 83 -4.74 -1.72 15.39
CA ARG A 83 -6.10 -1.69 15.92
C ARG A 83 -7.17 -1.51 14.83
N GLU A 84 -6.91 -0.67 13.82
CA GLU A 84 -7.97 -0.16 12.93
C GLU A 84 -7.81 -0.58 11.47
N LYS A 85 -6.58 -0.80 10.99
CA LYS A 85 -6.31 -1.08 9.57
C LYS A 85 -6.02 -2.57 9.31
N LEU A 86 -5.20 -3.19 10.14
CA LEU A 86 -4.81 -4.59 10.00
C LEU A 86 -5.98 -5.59 10.07
N PRO A 87 -7.02 -5.42 10.91
CA PRO A 87 -8.12 -6.39 10.98
C PRO A 87 -8.86 -6.59 9.65
N TYR A 88 -8.98 -5.53 8.85
CA TYR A 88 -9.59 -5.62 7.52
C TYR A 88 -8.74 -6.46 6.54
N LEU A 89 -7.41 -6.39 6.65
CA LEU A 89 -6.47 -7.07 5.74
C LEU A 89 -6.18 -8.53 6.09
N ARG A 90 -6.66 -9.02 7.24
CA ARG A 90 -6.40 -10.39 7.72
C ARG A 90 -7.39 -11.44 7.22
N ASN A 91 -8.41 -11.04 6.46
CA ASN A 91 -9.54 -11.89 6.06
C ASN A 91 -9.35 -12.52 4.68
#